data_AF-A0A328ZIA1-F1
#
_entry.id   AF-A0A328ZIA1-F1
#
_cell.length_a   1.000
_cell.length_b   1.000
_cell.length_c   1.000
_cell.angle_alpha   90.00
_cell.angle_beta   90.00
_cell.angle_gamma   90.00
#
_symmetry.space_group_name_H-M   'P 1'
#
loop_
_entity.id
_entity.type
_entity.pdbx_description
1 polymer ?
#
loop_
_entity_poly.entity_id
_entity_poly.type
_entity_poly.pdbx_seq_one_letter_code
_entity_poly.pdbx_strand_id
1 'polypeptide(L)'
;MNTSRLWWALASYALSSFGFLGSVFLLVTQWFVGTPEIFCVGALVWGYAWLVHIRMAVAWVRDRRLHRSWPVFGVVLGLGSIALYPVVVWGTAEISATVYWDAVAIPAVFVAPCIVLGAWLARFHWTPSGSGIAAGHP
;
A
#
# COMPACT_ATOMS: atom_id res chain seq x y z
N MET A 1 15.10 14.04 14.55
CA MET A 1 14.48 13.11 13.57
C MET A 1 15.18 11.77 13.72
N ASN A 2 14.47 10.69 13.99
CA ASN A 2 15.11 9.39 14.26
C ASN A 2 15.56 8.75 12.93
N THR A 3 16.86 8.73 12.67
CA THR A 3 17.49 8.27 11.42
C THR A 3 17.14 6.82 11.09
N SER A 4 16.95 5.97 12.09
CA SER A 4 16.51 4.58 11.90
C SER A 4 15.09 4.48 11.31
N ARG A 5 14.15 5.31 11.77
CA ARG A 5 12.76 5.33 11.26
C ARG A 5 12.71 5.79 9.81
N LEU A 6 13.54 6.78 9.46
CA LEU A 6 13.66 7.27 8.10
C LEU A 6 14.17 6.17 7.16
N TRP A 7 15.19 5.41 7.56
CA TRP A 7 15.72 4.31 6.76
C TRP A 7 14.68 3.20 6.48
N TRP A 8 13.93 2.77 7.50
CA TRP A 8 12.88 1.78 7.30
C TRP A 8 11.76 2.26 6.38
N ALA A 9 11.37 3.54 6.50
CA ALA A 9 10.42 4.13 5.59
C ALA A 9 10.96 4.14 4.15
N LEU A 10 12.19 4.64 3.94
CA LEU A 10 12.81 4.72 2.61
C LEU A 10 12.99 3.34 1.97
N ALA A 11 13.46 2.34 2.71
CA ALA A 11 13.65 0.98 2.20
C ALA A 11 12.31 0.35 1.78
N SER A 12 11.27 0.50 2.60
CA SER A 12 9.94 0.00 2.28
C SER A 12 9.31 0.74 1.09
N TYR A 13 9.59 2.04 0.95
CA TYR A 13 9.15 2.83 -0.20
C TYR A 13 9.87 2.46 -1.48
N ALA A 14 11.18 2.27 -1.43
CA ALA A 14 11.95 1.83 -2.59
C ALA A 14 11.38 0.51 -3.12
N LEU A 15 11.13 -0.45 -2.24
CA LEU A 15 10.57 -1.75 -2.59
C LEU A 15 9.12 -1.66 -3.10
N SER A 16 8.29 -0.82 -2.48
CA SER A 16 6.93 -0.56 -2.95
C SER A 16 6.88 0.17 -4.29
N SER A 17 7.83 1.06 -4.57
CA SER A 17 7.91 1.79 -5.83
C SER A 17 8.22 0.85 -6.99
N PHE A 18 8.99 -0.23 -6.77
CA PHE A 18 9.15 -1.29 -7.77
C PHE A 18 7.82 -1.99 -8.10
N GLY A 19 7.02 -2.32 -7.08
CA GLY A 19 5.67 -2.89 -7.29
C GLY A 19 4.73 -1.93 -8.03
N PHE A 20 4.75 -0.64 -7.68
CA PHE A 20 3.99 0.39 -8.38
C PHE A 20 4.42 0.57 -9.83
N LEU A 21 5.73 0.68 -10.10
CA LEU A 21 6.28 0.82 -11.45
C LEU A 21 5.96 -0.39 -12.33
N GLY A 22 6.06 -1.62 -11.79
CA GLY A 22 5.67 -2.82 -12.51
C GLY A 22 4.19 -2.80 -12.92
N SER A 23 3.35 -2.20 -12.10
CA SER A 23 1.90 -2.14 -12.34
C SER A 23 1.52 -1.04 -13.32
N VAL A 24 2.22 0.10 -13.27
CA VAL A 24 2.14 1.13 -14.32
C VAL A 24 2.63 0.56 -15.65
N PHE A 25 3.72 -0.21 -15.67
CA PHE A 25 4.20 -0.87 -16.87
C PHE A 25 3.15 -1.84 -17.44
N LEU A 26 2.52 -2.68 -16.60
CA LEU A 26 1.43 -3.57 -17.02
C LEU A 26 0.21 -2.81 -17.52
N LEU A 27 -0.16 -1.69 -16.89
CA LEU A 27 -1.24 -0.81 -17.38
C LEU A 27 -0.91 -0.28 -18.78
N VAL A 28 0.30 0.22 -18.99
CA VAL A 28 0.74 0.78 -20.28
C VAL A 28 0.73 -0.29 -21.36
N THR A 29 1.21 -1.50 -21.07
CA THR A 29 1.19 -2.58 -22.08
C THR A 29 -0.24 -3.00 -22.44
N GLN A 30 -1.16 -3.05 -21.48
CA GLN A 30 -2.56 -3.46 -21.70
C GLN A 30 -3.40 -2.37 -22.38
N TRP A 31 -3.02 -1.09 -22.23
CA TRP A 31 -3.61 0.01 -22.98
C TRP A 31 -3.51 -0.20 -24.50
N PHE A 32 -2.41 -0.80 -24.97
CA PHE A 32 -2.22 -1.14 -26.39
C PHE A 32 -2.96 -2.42 -26.82
N VAL A 33 -3.50 -3.20 -25.87
CA VAL A 33 -4.16 -4.50 -26.13
C VAL A 33 -5.69 -4.42 -26.01
N GLY A 34 -6.25 -3.29 -25.54
CA GLY A 34 -7.68 -2.98 -25.64
C GLY A 34 -8.54 -3.31 -24.41
N THR A 35 -7.93 -3.53 -23.25
CA THR A 35 -8.65 -3.77 -21.97
C THR A 35 -8.31 -2.74 -20.87
N PRO A 36 -8.35 -1.41 -21.13
CA PRO A 36 -7.76 -0.41 -20.23
C PRO A 36 -8.54 -0.17 -18.91
N GLU A 37 -9.85 -0.42 -18.87
CA GLU A 37 -10.74 0.11 -17.82
C GLU A 37 -10.48 -0.50 -16.43
N ILE A 38 -10.42 -1.84 -16.33
CA ILE A 38 -10.14 -2.56 -15.08
C ILE A 38 -8.73 -2.26 -14.57
N PHE A 39 -7.76 -2.09 -15.48
CA PHE A 39 -6.40 -1.74 -15.12
C PHE A 39 -6.31 -0.29 -14.62
N CYS A 40 -7.05 0.65 -15.20
CA CYS A 40 -7.12 2.04 -14.72
C CYS A 40 -7.63 2.10 -13.28
N VAL A 41 -8.70 1.35 -12.96
CA VAL A 41 -9.22 1.28 -11.58
C VAL A 41 -8.17 0.70 -10.64
N GLY A 42 -7.48 -0.37 -11.04
CA GLY A 42 -6.39 -0.96 -10.25
C GLY A 42 -5.24 0.00 -9.99
N ALA A 43 -4.78 0.70 -11.03
CA ALA A 43 -3.71 1.69 -10.90
C ALA A 43 -4.11 2.86 -9.99
N LEU A 44 -5.36 3.32 -10.06
CA LEU A 44 -5.89 4.35 -9.18
C LEU A 44 -5.93 3.87 -7.73
N VAL A 45 -6.53 2.70 -7.46
CA VAL A 45 -6.61 2.13 -6.10
C VAL A 45 -5.21 1.96 -5.50
N TRP A 46 -4.27 1.44 -6.27
CA TRP A 46 -2.89 1.26 -5.83
C TRP A 46 -2.18 2.61 -5.61
N GLY A 47 -2.30 3.54 -6.55
CA GLY A 47 -1.73 4.88 -6.42
C GLY A 47 -2.24 5.61 -5.18
N TYR A 48 -3.54 5.51 -4.89
CA TYR A 48 -4.13 6.05 -3.67
C TYR A 48 -3.62 5.33 -2.41
N ALA A 49 -3.52 3.99 -2.43
CA ALA A 49 -2.97 3.23 -1.31
C ALA A 49 -1.55 3.70 -0.97
N TRP A 50 -0.73 3.89 -2.00
CA TRP A 50 0.64 4.37 -1.89
C TRP A 50 0.72 5.79 -1.29
N LEU A 51 -0.08 6.73 -1.79
CA LEU A 51 -0.14 8.10 -1.24
C LEU A 51 -0.58 8.13 0.23
N VAL A 52 -1.55 7.30 0.60
CA VAL A 52 -2.04 7.20 1.98
C VAL A 52 -0.96 6.64 2.89
N HIS A 53 -0.27 5.58 2.46
CA HIS A 53 0.88 5.05 3.18
C HIS A 53 1.98 6.12 3.33
N ILE A 54 2.22 6.98 2.33
CA ILE A 54 3.27 8.01 2.41
C ILE A 54 2.93 8.98 3.50
N ARG A 55 1.69 9.43 3.50
CA ARG A 55 1.20 10.36 4.50
C ARG A 55 1.34 9.78 5.91
N MET A 56 1.01 8.50 6.10
CA MET A 56 1.18 7.80 7.37
C MET A 56 2.66 7.67 7.78
N ALA A 57 3.55 7.35 6.84
CA ALA A 57 4.98 7.21 7.08
C ALA A 57 5.63 8.55 7.42
N VAL A 58 5.30 9.63 6.70
CA VAL A 58 5.77 10.99 6.97
C VAL A 58 5.31 11.45 8.35
N ALA A 59 4.05 11.19 8.71
CA ALA A 59 3.54 11.49 10.04
C ALA A 59 4.32 10.71 11.12
N TRP A 60 4.56 9.42 10.91
CA TRP A 60 5.33 8.58 11.82
C TRP A 60 6.80 9.03 11.99
N VAL A 61 7.49 9.40 10.91
CA VAL A 61 8.87 9.93 10.96
C VAL A 61 8.91 11.26 11.71
N ARG A 62 7.87 12.07 11.60
CA ARG A 62 7.67 13.32 12.35
C ARG A 62 7.11 13.12 13.76
N ASP A 63 6.92 11.87 14.17
CA ASP A 63 6.31 11.49 15.45
C ASP A 63 4.91 12.12 15.68
N ARG A 64 4.20 12.40 14.58
CA ARG A 64 2.83 12.91 14.58
C ARG A 64 1.86 11.79 14.28
N ARG A 65 0.68 11.88 14.90
CA ARG A 65 -0.42 10.95 14.66
C ARG A 65 -1.43 11.55 13.71
N LEU A 66 -1.95 10.71 12.83
CA LEU A 66 -3.06 11.08 11.95
C LEU A 66 -4.39 10.68 12.58
N HIS A 67 -5.47 11.29 12.08
CA HIS A 67 -6.83 10.88 12.42
C HIS A 67 -7.04 9.40 12.05
N ARG A 68 -7.84 8.67 12.85
CA ARG A 68 -8.06 7.21 12.73
C ARG A 68 -8.58 6.77 11.36
N SER A 69 -9.22 7.67 10.61
CA SER A 69 -9.67 7.40 9.23
C SER A 69 -8.53 7.10 8.27
N TRP A 70 -7.34 7.69 8.47
CA TRP A 70 -6.20 7.48 7.57
C TRP A 70 -5.65 6.06 7.61
N PRO A 71 -5.36 5.48 8.79
CA PRO A 71 -5.04 4.05 8.93
C PRO A 71 -6.10 3.12 8.35
N VAL A 72 -7.39 3.37 8.64
CA VAL A 72 -8.48 2.53 8.13
C VAL A 72 -8.50 2.56 6.61
N PHE A 73 -8.43 3.75 6.02
CA PHE A 73 -8.44 3.92 4.58
C PHE A 73 -7.19 3.30 3.91
N GLY A 74 -6.02 3.44 4.53
CA GLY A 74 -4.78 2.81 4.05
C GLY A 74 -4.85 1.29 4.05
N VAL A 75 -5.35 0.69 5.13
CA VAL A 75 -5.55 -0.78 5.21
C VAL A 75 -6.57 -1.26 4.18
N VAL A 76 -7.70 -0.57 4.05
CA VAL A 76 -8.75 -0.93 3.07
C VAL A 76 -8.22 -0.86 1.64
N LEU A 77 -7.52 0.21 1.27
CA LEU A 77 -6.93 0.33 -0.07
C LEU A 77 -5.80 -0.67 -0.30
N GLY A 78 -4.98 -0.93 0.72
CA GLY A 78 -3.93 -1.95 0.67
C GLY A 78 -4.51 -3.33 0.38
N LEU A 79 -5.53 -3.76 1.14
CA LEU A 79 -6.22 -5.03 0.90
C LEU A 79 -6.95 -5.06 -0.44
N GLY A 80 -7.62 -3.98 -0.81
CA GLY A 80 -8.28 -3.84 -2.10
C GLY A 80 -7.31 -3.99 -3.27
N SER A 81 -6.10 -3.46 -3.15
CA SER A 81 -5.06 -3.58 -4.19
C SER A 81 -4.61 -5.02 -4.42
N ILE A 82 -4.51 -5.83 -3.36
CA ILE A 82 -4.17 -7.27 -3.46
C ILE A 82 -5.31 -8.03 -4.12
N ALA A 83 -6.55 -7.75 -3.72
CA ALA A 83 -7.73 -8.43 -4.24
C ALA A 83 -8.00 -8.09 -5.71
N LEU A 84 -7.66 -6.88 -6.16
CA LEU A 84 -7.86 -6.46 -7.54
C LEU A 84 -6.92 -7.17 -8.52
N TYR A 85 -5.70 -7.51 -8.10
CA TYR A 85 -4.69 -8.10 -8.97
C TYR A 85 -5.14 -9.43 -9.63
N PRO A 86 -5.63 -10.45 -8.89
CA PRO A 86 -6.13 -11.67 -9.51
C PRO A 86 -7.37 -11.45 -10.38
N VAL A 87 -8.20 -10.44 -10.09
CA VAL A 87 -9.37 -10.07 -10.91
C VAL A 87 -8.92 -9.52 -12.27
N VAL A 88 -7.88 -8.68 -12.26
CA VAL A 88 -7.25 -8.13 -13.46
C VAL A 88 -6.64 -9.25 -14.32
N VAL A 89 -5.91 -10.18 -13.69
CA VAL A 89 -5.26 -11.32 -14.36
C VAL A 89 -6.29 -12.31 -14.91
N TRP A 90 -7.37 -12.60 -14.18
CA TRP A 90 -8.43 -13.51 -14.66
C TRP A 90 -9.19 -12.94 -15.86
N GLY A 91 -9.34 -11.60 -15.92
CA GLY A 91 -10.01 -10.91 -17.02
C GLY A 91 -9.25 -10.98 -18.36
N THR A 92 -7.95 -11.27 -18.34
CA THR A 92 -7.15 -11.49 -19.55
C THR A 92 -7.15 -12.98 -19.90
N ALA A 93 -7.91 -13.35 -20.93
CA ALA A 93 -8.13 -14.74 -21.34
C ALA A 93 -6.82 -15.48 -21.72
N GLU A 94 -6.81 -16.80 -21.46
CA GLU A 94 -5.73 -17.77 -21.75
C GLU A 94 -4.44 -17.66 -20.93
N ILE A 95 -4.57 -17.41 -19.62
CA ILE A 95 -3.44 -17.55 -18.70
C ILE A 95 -3.37 -18.99 -18.19
N SER A 96 -2.24 -19.68 -18.43
CA SER A 96 -1.98 -20.97 -17.83
C SER A 96 -1.93 -20.87 -16.30
N ALA A 97 -2.27 -21.95 -15.58
CA ALA A 97 -2.27 -21.94 -14.12
C ALA A 97 -0.91 -21.49 -13.52
N THR A 98 0.21 -21.80 -14.19
CA THR A 98 1.55 -21.36 -13.78
C THR A 98 1.74 -19.84 -13.91
N VAL A 99 1.33 -19.25 -15.03
CA VAL A 99 1.43 -17.80 -15.25
C VAL A 99 0.50 -17.04 -14.30
N TYR A 100 -0.65 -17.61 -13.93
CA TYR A 100 -1.52 -17.05 -12.89
C TYR A 100 -0.83 -17.01 -11.53
N TRP A 101 -0.18 -18.11 -11.12
CA TRP A 101 0.53 -18.16 -9.84
C TRP A 101 1.74 -17.23 -9.80
N ASP A 102 2.51 -17.12 -10.89
CA ASP A 102 3.61 -16.16 -10.98
C ASP A 102 3.09 -14.71 -10.92
N ALA A 103 1.98 -14.44 -11.62
CA ALA A 103 1.32 -13.15 -11.59
C ALA A 103 0.80 -12.81 -10.18
N VAL A 104 0.39 -13.77 -9.35
CA VAL A 104 -0.02 -13.49 -7.96
C VAL A 104 1.19 -13.41 -7.01
N ALA A 105 2.15 -14.31 -7.15
CA ALA A 105 3.28 -14.45 -6.23
C ALA A 105 4.26 -13.28 -6.31
N ILE A 106 4.56 -12.80 -7.52
CA ILE A 106 5.51 -11.71 -7.73
C ILE A 106 5.03 -10.41 -7.05
N PRO A 107 3.82 -9.88 -7.34
CA PRO A 107 3.30 -8.71 -6.65
C PRO A 107 3.13 -8.96 -5.16
N ALA A 108 2.73 -10.16 -4.72
CA ALA A 108 2.63 -10.44 -3.29
C ALA A 108 3.98 -10.25 -2.58
N VAL A 109 5.10 -10.70 -3.16
CA VAL A 109 6.44 -10.48 -2.62
C VAL A 109 6.83 -8.99 -2.62
N PHE A 110 6.49 -8.24 -3.66
CA PHE A 110 6.81 -6.81 -3.76
C PHE A 110 5.90 -5.91 -2.91
N VAL A 111 4.66 -6.34 -2.65
CA VAL A 111 3.64 -5.58 -1.92
C VAL A 111 3.59 -5.96 -0.43
N ALA A 112 3.93 -7.19 -0.06
CA ALA A 112 3.96 -7.66 1.33
C ALA A 112 4.77 -6.74 2.28
N PRO A 113 5.98 -6.27 1.93
CA PRO A 113 6.73 -5.33 2.76
C PRO A 113 5.94 -4.04 3.03
N CYS A 114 5.17 -3.59 2.04
CA CYS A 114 4.34 -2.40 2.13
C CYS A 114 3.10 -2.62 3.00
N ILE A 115 2.50 -3.82 2.95
CA ILE A 115 1.39 -4.21 3.82
C ILE A 115 1.86 -4.31 5.27
N VAL A 116 3.01 -4.95 5.50
CA VAL A 116 3.61 -5.07 6.84
C VAL A 116 3.92 -3.69 7.40
N LEU A 117 4.53 -2.81 6.61
CA LEU A 117 4.75 -1.42 7.01
C LEU A 117 3.42 -0.69 7.25
N GLY A 118 2.43 -0.84 6.38
CA GLY A 118 1.11 -0.22 6.51
C GLY A 118 0.40 -0.63 7.81
N ALA A 119 0.41 -1.92 8.14
CA ALA A 119 -0.14 -2.45 9.39
C ALA A 119 0.62 -1.92 10.61
N TRP A 120 1.94 -1.83 10.52
CA TRP A 120 2.78 -1.27 11.58
C TRP A 120 2.51 0.23 11.80
N LEU A 121 2.37 1.00 10.72
CA LEU A 121 1.98 2.41 10.76
C LEU A 121 0.56 2.58 11.32
N ALA A 122 -0.39 1.74 10.91
CA ALA A 122 -1.75 1.75 11.44
C ALA A 122 -1.77 1.53 12.96
N ARG A 123 -0.99 0.55 13.45
CA ARG A 123 -0.81 0.32 14.88
C ARG A 123 -0.23 1.54 15.59
N PHE A 124 0.79 2.19 15.03
CA PHE A 124 1.36 3.42 15.61
C PHE A 124 0.30 4.52 15.76
N HIS A 125 -0.52 4.73 14.73
CA HIS A 125 -1.57 5.75 14.74
C HIS A 125 -2.75 5.39 15.66
N TRP A 126 -3.03 4.11 15.88
CA TRP A 126 -4.12 3.66 16.77
C TRP A 126 -3.75 3.55 18.24
N THR A 127 -2.51 3.19 18.57
CA THR A 127 -2.07 2.99 19.96
C THR A 127 -2.20 4.32 20.69
N PRO A 128 -3.09 4.56 21.65
CA PRO A 128 -3.22 5.87 22.30
C PRO A 128 -1.85 6.38 22.77
N SER A 129 -1.50 7.63 22.46
CA SER A 129 -0.40 8.27 23.20
C SER A 129 -0.83 8.20 24.66
N GLY A 130 -0.01 7.62 25.53
CA GLY A 130 -0.22 7.79 26.96
C GLY A 130 -0.08 9.27 27.30
N SER A 131 -1.13 10.05 27.08
CA SER A 131 -1.48 11.17 27.93
C SER A 131 -2.05 10.51 29.18
N GLY A 132 -1.36 10.51 30.31
CA GLY A 132 -0.99 11.77 30.93
C GLY A 132 -2.25 12.58 31.26
N ILE A 133 -3.37 11.93 31.60
CA ILE A 133 -4.45 12.55 32.39
C ILE A 133 -4.13 12.25 33.85
N ALA A 134 -3.07 12.90 34.31
CA ALA A 134 -2.76 13.16 35.70
C ALA A 134 -2.33 14.64 35.75
N ALA A 135 -3.31 15.54 35.60
CA ALA A 135 -3.33 16.96 35.95
C ALA A 135 -4.51 17.60 35.17
N GLY A 136 -5.58 18.11 35.75
CA GLY A 136 -5.97 18.27 37.14
C GLY A 136 -7.43 18.74 37.17
N HIS A 137 -8.08 18.48 38.31
CA HIS A 137 -9.29 19.16 38.78
C HIS A 137 -9.21 20.69 38.62
N PRO A 138 -10.34 21.40 38.45
CA PRO A 138 -11.44 21.46 39.42
C PRO A 138 -12.72 20.74 38.99
#